data_AF-A0A832AM81-F1
#
_entry.id   AF-A0A832AM81-F1
#
_cell.length_a   1.000
_cell.length_b   1.000
_cell.length_c   1.000
_cell.angle_alpha   90.00
_cell.angle_beta   90.00
_cell.angle_gamma   90.00
#
_symmetry.space_group_name_H-M   'P 1'
#
loop_
_entity.id
_entity.type
_entity.pdbx_description
1 polymer ?
#
loop_
_entity_poly.entity_id
_entity_poly.type
_entity_poly.pdbx_seq_one_letter_code
_entity_poly.pdbx_strand_id
1 'polypeptide(L)'
;MADHYTLRLAPGMRQRLIEWARRAGLAERTLAQRYVEEGLRHDAHPLIQFLDGPSGRRASLVGRGLDVWESVATVRDNDGSIARAAEYLQVPAGLVEAAVAYYGEYRDEIDREIELNEAEYERGRASAAAGERDDLAGRSDRSILEAASSEQRAVVTNNIKGFRPLASEWLAQGRIHGGLIFLPSSRTRTRSAVPALVAAIEGVLREHPDGLNGCERWIGPLSSP
;
A
#
# COMPACT_ATOMS: atom_id res chain seq x y z
N MET A 1 26.01 19.79 9.72
CA MET A 1 27.08 20.35 8.85
C MET A 1 27.00 19.63 7.52
N ALA A 2 27.20 20.33 6.40
CA ALA A 2 27.20 19.68 5.08
C ALA A 2 28.65 19.41 4.66
N ASP A 3 29.00 18.13 4.52
CA ASP A 3 30.30 17.74 4.00
C ASP A 3 30.32 17.89 2.47
N HIS A 4 31.42 18.44 1.95
CA HIS A 4 31.58 18.69 0.52
C HIS A 4 32.49 17.63 -0.10
N TYR A 5 32.00 17.00 -1.18
CA TYR A 5 32.73 16.01 -1.96
C TYR A 5 32.63 16.37 -3.44
N THR A 6 33.78 16.47 -4.13
CA THR A 6 33.84 16.74 -5.58
C THR A 6 34.06 15.43 -6.33
N LEU A 7 33.23 15.18 -7.35
CA LEU A 7 33.28 13.97 -8.17
C LEU A 7 33.33 14.32 -9.65
N ARG A 8 34.09 13.54 -10.44
CA ARG A 8 34.07 13.63 -11.91
C ARG A 8 33.08 12.62 -12.46
N LEU A 9 32.06 13.11 -13.15
CA LEU A 9 31.06 12.27 -13.80
C LEU A 9 31.60 11.73 -15.13
N ALA A 10 31.26 10.47 -15.43
CA ALA A 10 31.49 9.90 -16.75
C ALA A 10 30.77 10.72 -17.84
N PRO A 11 31.30 10.77 -19.08
CA PRO A 11 30.66 11.47 -20.20
C PRO A 11 29.18 11.08 -20.32
N GLY A 12 28.30 12.07 -20.50
CA GLY A 12 26.85 11.88 -20.64
C GLY A 12 26.08 11.59 -19.34
N MET A 13 26.74 11.23 -18.24
CA MET A 13 26.04 10.93 -16.98
C MET A 13 25.29 12.14 -16.41
N ARG A 14 25.90 13.33 -16.49
CA ARG A 14 25.26 14.58 -16.05
C ARG A 14 23.98 14.87 -16.84
N GLN A 15 23.98 14.63 -18.15
CA GLN A 15 22.81 14.82 -19.01
C GLN A 15 21.66 13.92 -18.55
N ARG A 16 21.96 12.63 -18.29
CA ARG A 16 20.97 11.68 -17.76
C ARG A 16 20.44 12.10 -16.41
N LEU A 17 21.30 12.57 -15.51
CA LEU A 17 20.89 13.09 -14.20
C LEU A 17 19.92 14.27 -14.34
N ILE A 18 20.20 15.22 -15.23
CA ILE A 18 19.32 16.37 -15.50
C ILE A 18 17.95 15.92 -16.02
N GLU A 19 17.92 14.94 -16.93
CA GLU A 19 16.66 14.39 -17.45
C GLU A 19 15.82 13.74 -16.35
N TRP A 20 16.44 12.93 -15.50
CA TRP A 20 15.75 12.31 -14.37
C TRP A 20 15.30 13.35 -13.33
N ALA A 21 16.13 14.35 -13.05
CA ALA A 21 15.78 15.43 -12.12
C ALA A 21 14.57 16.22 -12.61
N ARG A 22 14.51 16.52 -13.92
CA ARG A 22 13.36 17.16 -14.55
C ARG A 22 12.09 16.30 -14.42
N ARG A 23 12.17 14.99 -14.67
CA ARG A 23 11.01 14.08 -14.53
C ARG A 23 10.50 14.02 -13.09
N ALA A 24 11.41 14.03 -12.13
CA ALA A 24 11.07 14.01 -10.71
C ALA A 24 10.66 15.39 -10.14
N GLY A 25 10.74 16.47 -10.92
CA GLY A 25 10.47 17.84 -10.45
C GLY A 25 11.50 18.37 -9.44
N LEU A 26 12.74 17.87 -9.47
CA LEU A 26 13.80 18.18 -8.51
C LEU A 26 14.95 18.95 -9.17
N ALA A 27 15.71 19.68 -8.35
CA ALA A 27 16.99 20.24 -8.79
C ALA A 27 18.02 19.11 -9.01
N GLU A 28 18.93 19.29 -9.99
CA GLU A 28 20.00 18.34 -10.32
C GLU A 28 20.77 17.88 -9.07
N ARG A 29 21.17 18.85 -8.23
CA ARG A 29 21.90 18.59 -6.98
C ARG A 29 21.09 17.75 -5.99
N THR A 30 19.80 18.05 -5.85
CA THR A 30 18.91 17.33 -4.93
C THR A 30 18.76 15.87 -5.35
N LEU A 31 18.57 15.61 -6.65
CA LEU A 31 18.49 14.23 -7.14
C LEU A 31 19.83 13.50 -7.01
N ALA A 32 20.94 14.16 -7.29
CA ALA A 32 22.27 13.57 -7.11
C ALA A 32 22.51 13.13 -5.67
N GLN A 33 22.23 14.02 -4.71
CA GLN A 33 22.37 13.72 -3.28
C GLN A 33 21.48 12.55 -2.89
N ARG A 34 20.22 12.54 -3.33
CA ARG A 34 19.29 11.44 -3.11
C ARG A 34 19.84 10.12 -3.62
N TYR A 35 20.29 10.04 -4.87
CA TYR A 35 20.79 8.78 -5.43
C TYR A 35 22.08 8.28 -4.78
N VAL A 36 22.94 9.18 -4.30
CA VAL A 36 24.12 8.78 -3.51
C VAL A 36 23.68 8.16 -2.19
N GLU A 37 22.77 8.81 -1.48
CA GLU A 37 22.22 8.29 -0.22
C GLU A 37 21.51 6.96 -0.42
N GLU A 38 20.58 6.89 -1.37
CA GLU A 38 19.84 5.67 -1.71
C GLU A 38 20.77 4.53 -2.13
N GLY A 39 21.85 4.84 -2.86
CA GLY A 39 22.87 3.84 -3.23
C GLY A 39 23.57 3.25 -2.02
N LEU A 40 24.01 4.09 -1.07
CA LEU A 40 24.63 3.61 0.17
C LEU A 40 23.64 2.82 1.04
N ARG A 41 22.39 3.26 1.10
CA ARG A 41 21.32 2.53 1.82
C ARG A 41 21.02 1.19 1.16
N HIS A 42 21.05 1.11 -0.17
CA HIS A 42 20.84 -0.14 -0.90
C HIS A 42 21.99 -1.13 -0.71
N ASP A 43 23.23 -0.66 -0.67
CA ASP A 43 24.39 -1.52 -0.37
C ASP A 43 24.29 -2.13 1.05
N ALA A 44 23.81 -1.36 2.03
CA ALA A 44 23.56 -1.85 3.39
C ALA A 44 22.31 -2.74 3.49
N HIS A 45 21.26 -2.44 2.71
CA HIS A 45 19.95 -3.08 2.75
C HIS A 45 19.50 -3.50 1.34
N PRO A 46 20.07 -4.58 0.76
CA PRO A 46 19.87 -4.94 -0.65
C PRO A 46 18.44 -5.40 -0.98
N LEU A 47 17.66 -5.75 0.04
CA LEU A 47 16.24 -6.11 -0.09
C LEU A 47 15.31 -4.90 -0.04
N ILE A 48 15.86 -3.69 0.12
CA ILE A 48 15.14 -2.42 0.11
C ILE A 48 15.44 -1.68 -1.19
N GLN A 49 14.39 -1.20 -1.84
CA GLN A 49 14.42 -0.34 -3.02
C GLN A 49 13.63 0.94 -2.74
N PHE A 50 13.95 2.00 -3.48
CA PHE A 50 13.29 3.31 -3.35
C PHE A 50 12.38 3.55 -4.54
N LEU A 51 11.09 3.75 -4.26
CA LEU A 51 10.06 3.96 -5.26
C LEU A 51 9.45 5.34 -5.12
N ASP A 52 8.95 5.89 -6.22
CA ASP A 52 8.12 7.08 -6.17
C ASP A 52 6.67 6.71 -5.84
N GLY A 53 6.05 7.50 -4.98
CA GLY A 53 4.67 7.35 -4.56
C GLY A 53 3.94 8.69 -4.44
N PRO A 54 2.60 8.66 -4.28
CA PRO A 54 1.79 9.88 -4.17
C PRO A 54 2.18 10.77 -3.00
N SER A 55 2.66 10.18 -1.91
CA SER A 55 3.16 10.85 -0.71
C SER A 55 4.66 11.21 -0.78
N GLY A 56 5.33 10.89 -1.88
CA GLY A 56 6.76 11.13 -2.07
C GLY A 56 7.56 9.86 -2.32
N ARG A 57 8.88 9.95 -2.11
CA ARG A 57 9.82 8.84 -2.25
C ARG A 57 9.65 7.90 -1.05
N ARG A 58 9.53 6.59 -1.29
CA ARG A 58 9.25 5.59 -0.25
C ARG A 58 10.23 4.42 -0.28
N ALA A 59 10.63 3.94 0.89
CA ALA A 59 11.39 2.70 1.03
C ALA A 59 10.45 1.49 0.92
N SER A 60 10.79 0.55 0.06
CA SER A 60 9.92 -0.57 -0.32
C SER A 60 10.70 -1.87 -0.46
N LEU A 61 10.07 -2.99 -0.15
CA LEU A 61 10.63 -4.32 -0.34
C LEU A 61 10.70 -4.67 -1.83
N VAL A 62 11.84 -5.24 -2.22
CA VAL A 62 12.08 -5.70 -3.59
C VAL A 62 11.02 -6.70 -4.06
N GLY A 63 10.68 -6.66 -5.35
CA GLY A 63 9.83 -7.64 -6.02
C GLY A 63 8.33 -7.53 -5.77
N ARG A 64 7.86 -6.79 -4.74
CA ARG A 64 6.41 -6.66 -4.46
C ARG A 64 5.88 -5.24 -4.33
N GLY A 65 6.75 -4.25 -4.11
CA GLY A 65 6.29 -2.87 -3.92
C GLY A 65 5.55 -2.64 -2.60
N LEU A 66 5.77 -3.53 -1.61
CA LEU A 66 5.26 -3.41 -0.24
C LEU A 66 6.17 -2.46 0.53
N ASP A 67 5.63 -1.42 1.16
CA ASP A 67 6.47 -0.41 1.80
C ASP A 67 7.04 -0.91 3.15
N VAL A 68 8.19 -0.36 3.54
CA VAL A 68 8.84 -0.72 4.81
C VAL A 68 7.94 -0.34 5.99
N TRP A 69 7.33 0.85 5.96
CA TRP A 69 6.41 1.29 7.01
C TRP A 69 5.21 0.34 7.15
N GLU A 70 4.64 -0.17 6.05
CA GLU A 70 3.52 -1.14 6.08
C GLU A 70 3.94 -2.44 6.77
N SER A 71 5.15 -2.90 6.48
CA SER A 71 5.71 -4.12 7.07
C SER A 71 5.94 -3.94 8.57
N VAL A 72 6.52 -2.81 8.98
CA VAL A 72 6.79 -2.49 10.39
C VAL A 72 5.50 -2.31 11.18
N ALA A 73 4.52 -1.58 10.63
CA ALA A 73 3.20 -1.42 11.25
C ALA A 73 2.53 -2.80 11.44
N THR A 74 2.57 -3.66 10.42
CA THR A 74 2.03 -5.02 10.52
C THR A 74 2.73 -5.84 11.59
N VAL A 75 4.06 -5.72 11.74
CA VAL A 75 4.79 -6.38 12.84
C VAL A 75 4.30 -5.88 14.20
N ARG A 76 4.07 -4.58 14.37
CA ARG A 76 3.50 -4.01 15.60
C ARG A 76 2.11 -4.56 15.91
N ASP A 77 1.24 -4.63 14.89
CA ASP A 77 -0.13 -5.16 15.00
C ASP A 77 -0.16 -6.67 15.33
N ASN A 78 0.95 -7.39 15.11
CA ASN A 78 1.09 -8.82 15.39
C ASN A 78 1.99 -9.08 16.61
N ASP A 79 1.94 -8.21 17.62
CA ASP A 79 2.68 -8.30 18.89
C ASP A 79 4.22 -8.40 18.69
N GLY A 80 4.75 -7.77 17.64
CA GLY A 80 6.17 -7.85 17.29
C GLY A 80 6.58 -9.14 16.58
N SER A 81 5.64 -10.03 16.24
CA SER A 81 5.95 -11.31 15.59
C SER A 81 6.17 -11.16 14.09
N ILE A 82 7.43 -11.26 13.66
CA ILE A 82 7.83 -11.29 12.25
C ILE A 82 7.14 -12.43 11.49
N ALA A 83 7.08 -13.63 12.06
CA ALA A 83 6.48 -14.79 11.41
C ALA A 83 4.99 -14.57 11.12
N ARG A 84 4.23 -14.06 12.11
CA ARG A 84 2.81 -13.76 11.94
C ARG A 84 2.58 -12.61 10.96
N ALA A 85 3.43 -11.59 10.98
CA ALA A 85 3.39 -10.49 10.04
C ALA A 85 3.70 -10.95 8.60
N ALA A 86 4.67 -11.85 8.42
CA ALA A 86 5.02 -12.42 7.13
C ALA A 86 3.89 -13.29 6.57
N GLU A 87 3.32 -14.15 7.42
CA GLU A 87 2.08 -14.87 7.10
C GLU A 87 0.95 -13.90 6.79
N TYR A 88 0.90 -12.74 7.48
CA TYR A 88 -0.10 -11.72 7.21
C TYR A 88 -0.01 -11.09 5.84
N LEU A 89 1.18 -10.64 5.51
CA LEU A 89 1.49 -9.96 4.26
C LEU A 89 1.62 -10.94 3.09
N GLN A 90 1.60 -12.25 3.36
CA GLN A 90 1.83 -13.33 2.39
C GLN A 90 3.18 -13.14 1.67
N VAL A 91 4.20 -12.75 2.44
CA VAL A 91 5.58 -12.56 1.98
C VAL A 91 6.54 -13.48 2.73
N PRO A 92 7.70 -13.82 2.16
CA PRO A 92 8.74 -14.54 2.89
C PRO A 92 9.15 -13.79 4.16
N ALA A 93 9.35 -14.51 5.27
CA ALA A 93 9.77 -13.93 6.55
C ALA A 93 11.04 -13.09 6.43
N GLY A 94 12.01 -13.53 5.61
CA GLY A 94 13.24 -12.78 5.36
C GLY A 94 13.04 -11.37 4.78
N LEU A 95 11.93 -11.10 4.07
CA LEU A 95 11.62 -9.74 3.62
C LEU A 95 11.10 -8.87 4.78
N VAL A 96 10.31 -9.45 5.69
CA VAL A 96 9.86 -8.74 6.89
C VAL A 96 11.04 -8.49 7.84
N GLU A 97 11.95 -9.45 7.99
CA GLU A 97 13.22 -9.28 8.71
C GLU A 97 14.04 -8.14 8.12
N ALA A 98 14.15 -8.04 6.79
CA ALA A 98 14.85 -6.95 6.13
C ALA A 98 14.18 -5.58 6.39
N ALA A 99 12.84 -5.52 6.36
CA ALA A 99 12.12 -4.29 6.72
C ALA A 99 12.39 -3.88 8.18
N VAL A 100 12.40 -4.84 9.12
CA VAL A 100 12.69 -4.60 10.53
C VAL A 100 14.15 -4.16 10.74
N ALA A 101 15.10 -4.75 10.00
CA ALA A 101 16.50 -4.35 10.03
C ALA A 101 16.69 -2.91 9.52
N TYR A 102 16.07 -2.57 8.39
CA TYR A 102 16.06 -1.20 7.86
C TYR A 102 15.45 -0.22 8.84
N TYR A 103 14.29 -0.58 9.41
CA TYR A 103 13.64 0.20 10.45
C TYR A 103 14.58 0.45 11.65
N GLY A 104 15.37 -0.54 12.05
CA GLY A 104 16.34 -0.41 13.14
C GLY A 104 17.33 0.76 12.97
N GLU A 105 17.73 1.05 11.73
CA GLU A 105 18.65 2.13 11.35
C GLU A 105 17.94 3.44 11.01
N TYR A 106 16.76 3.38 10.39
CA TYR A 106 16.02 4.56 9.90
C TYR A 106 14.69 4.79 10.65
N ARG A 107 14.69 4.57 11.98
CA ARG A 107 13.48 4.60 12.83
C ARG A 107 12.67 5.88 12.65
N ASP A 108 13.31 7.04 12.84
CA ASP A 108 12.64 8.34 12.80
C ASP A 108 11.97 8.62 11.44
N GLU A 109 12.56 8.14 10.35
CA GLU A 109 11.97 8.26 9.02
C GLU A 109 10.69 7.44 8.90
N ILE A 110 10.77 6.15 9.25
CA ILE A 110 9.66 5.22 9.14
C ILE A 110 8.55 5.50 10.16
N ASP A 111 8.89 5.92 11.38
CA ASP A 111 7.92 6.34 12.39
C ASP A 111 7.10 7.53 11.91
N ARG A 112 7.76 8.53 11.31
CA ARG A 112 7.05 9.66 10.68
C ARG A 112 6.15 9.21 9.55
N GLU A 113 6.56 8.25 8.72
CA GLU A 113 5.69 7.69 7.67
C GLU A 113 4.44 7.01 8.26
N ILE A 114 4.60 6.22 9.33
CA ILE A 114 3.49 5.59 10.05
C ILE A 114 2.55 6.66 10.63
N GLU A 115 3.08 7.63 11.36
CA GLU A 115 2.31 8.71 11.99
C GLU A 115 1.55 9.57 10.97
N LEU A 116 2.20 9.96 9.87
CA LEU A 116 1.56 10.72 8.81
C LEU A 116 0.39 9.94 8.20
N ASN A 117 0.58 8.64 7.99
CA ASN A 117 -0.42 7.77 7.41
C ASN A 117 -1.60 7.53 8.37
N GLU A 118 -1.34 7.36 9.67
CA GLU A 118 -2.37 7.28 10.72
C GLU A 118 -3.14 8.60 10.83
N ALA A 119 -2.46 9.75 10.82
CA ALA A 119 -3.11 11.05 10.87
C ALA A 119 -3.96 11.35 9.62
N GLU A 120 -3.51 10.91 8.44
CA GLU A 120 -4.31 10.95 7.22
C GLU A 120 -5.55 10.07 7.31
N TYR A 121 -5.40 8.86 7.86
CA TYR A 121 -6.52 7.96 8.12
C TYR A 121 -7.55 8.61 9.06
N GLU A 122 -7.13 9.22 10.17
CA GLU A 122 -8.04 9.90 11.10
C GLU A 122 -8.77 11.09 10.47
N ARG A 123 -8.05 11.90 9.69
CA ARG A 123 -8.66 13.01 8.93
C ARG A 123 -9.67 12.50 7.90
N GLY A 124 -9.37 11.37 7.26
CA GLY A 124 -10.27 10.66 6.35
C GLY A 124 -11.53 10.17 7.05
N ARG A 125 -11.40 9.50 8.20
CA ARG A 125 -12.52 9.04 9.04
C ARG A 125 -13.43 10.19 9.47
N ALA A 126 -12.86 11.26 10.02
CA ALA A 126 -13.62 12.43 10.44
C ALA A 126 -14.33 13.15 9.28
N SER A 127 -13.82 13.02 8.05
CA SER A 127 -14.44 13.58 6.85
C SER A 127 -15.43 12.64 6.16
N ALA A 128 -15.33 11.33 6.38
CA ALA A 128 -16.20 10.28 5.83
C ALA A 128 -17.49 10.06 6.63
N ALA A 129 -17.63 10.70 7.79
CA ALA A 129 -18.85 10.72 8.60
C ALA A 129 -20.10 11.29 7.87
N ALA A 130 -19.99 11.70 6.60
CA ALA A 130 -21.11 12.12 5.76
C ALA A 130 -21.54 11.07 4.71
N GLY A 131 -20.90 9.89 4.67
CA GLY A 131 -21.22 8.82 3.71
C GLY A 131 -21.26 7.40 4.30
N GLU A 132 -20.94 7.23 5.59
CA GLU A 132 -21.09 5.94 6.26
C GLU A 132 -22.56 5.65 6.55
N ARG A 133 -22.99 4.49 6.07
CA ARG A 133 -24.14 3.80 6.62
C ARG A 133 -23.77 3.37 8.04
N ASP A 134 -24.27 4.11 9.01
CA ASP A 134 -24.04 3.96 10.46
C ASP A 134 -24.39 2.53 10.98
N ASP A 135 -25.09 1.72 10.17
CA ASP A 135 -25.51 0.36 10.47
C ASP A 135 -24.44 -0.73 10.25
N LEU A 136 -23.34 -0.42 9.57
CA LEU A 136 -22.29 -1.39 9.22
C LEU A 136 -20.93 -1.16 9.93
N ALA A 137 -20.71 0.03 10.50
CA ALA A 137 -19.51 0.33 11.26
C ALA A 137 -19.46 -0.52 12.55
N GLY A 138 -18.35 -1.23 12.78
CA GLY A 138 -18.17 -2.10 13.96
C GLY A 138 -18.82 -3.49 13.88
N ARG A 139 -19.44 -3.85 12.76
CA ARG A 139 -19.93 -5.22 12.52
C ARG A 139 -18.78 -6.19 12.19
N SER A 140 -18.97 -7.47 12.51
CA SER A 140 -18.01 -8.52 12.12
C SER A 140 -17.94 -8.68 10.61
N ASP A 141 -16.78 -9.10 10.09
CA ASP A 141 -16.59 -9.40 8.65
C ASP A 141 -17.68 -10.35 8.11
N ARG A 142 -18.12 -11.31 8.94
CA ARG A 142 -19.24 -12.22 8.65
C ARG A 142 -20.55 -11.49 8.44
N SER A 143 -20.90 -10.57 9.33
CA SER A 143 -22.14 -9.79 9.23
C SER A 143 -22.13 -8.87 8.01
N ILE A 144 -20.96 -8.32 7.66
CA ILE A 144 -20.77 -7.48 6.48
C ILE A 144 -20.96 -8.31 5.21
N LEU A 145 -20.37 -9.51 5.14
CA LEU A 145 -20.54 -10.42 4.00
C LEU A 145 -21.99 -10.91 3.86
N GLU A 146 -22.68 -11.16 4.98
CA GLU A 146 -24.10 -11.53 5.02
C GLU A 146 -25.02 -10.41 4.52
N ALA A 147 -24.83 -9.20 5.02
CA ALA A 147 -25.60 -8.04 4.57
C ALA A 147 -25.39 -7.80 3.06
N ALA A 148 -24.13 -7.74 2.62
CA ALA A 148 -23.81 -7.51 1.21
C ALA A 148 -24.39 -8.61 0.30
N SER A 149 -24.32 -9.87 0.70
CA SER A 149 -24.86 -10.98 -0.10
C SER A 149 -26.39 -10.99 -0.14
N SER A 150 -27.06 -10.62 0.96
CA SER A 150 -28.53 -10.50 0.99
C SER A 150 -29.05 -9.39 0.06
N GLU A 151 -28.25 -8.35 -0.14
CA GLU A 151 -28.54 -7.23 -1.04
C GLU A 151 -28.01 -7.44 -2.47
N GLN A 152 -27.43 -8.62 -2.77
CA GLN A 152 -26.75 -8.91 -4.05
C GLN A 152 -25.67 -7.88 -4.41
N ARG A 153 -24.85 -7.49 -3.43
CA ARG A 153 -23.77 -6.51 -3.59
C ARG A 153 -22.39 -7.13 -3.34
N ALA A 154 -21.39 -6.55 -4.00
CA ALA A 154 -19.99 -6.87 -3.74
C ALA A 154 -19.48 -6.11 -2.51
N VAL A 155 -18.62 -6.76 -1.72
CA VAL A 155 -17.87 -6.09 -0.65
C VAL A 155 -16.57 -5.55 -1.23
N VAL A 156 -16.33 -4.25 -1.01
CA VAL A 156 -15.06 -3.60 -1.33
C VAL A 156 -14.25 -3.48 -0.04
N THR A 157 -13.07 -4.10 0.03
CA THR A 157 -12.30 -4.15 1.28
C THR A 157 -10.80 -4.25 1.04
N ASN A 158 -10.01 -3.69 1.95
CA ASN A 158 -8.57 -3.97 2.05
C ASN A 158 -8.26 -5.10 3.06
N ASN A 159 -9.26 -5.57 3.82
CA ASN A 159 -9.13 -6.65 4.81
C ASN A 159 -9.25 -8.04 4.14
N ILE A 160 -8.21 -8.44 3.41
CA ILE A 160 -8.18 -9.73 2.71
C ILE A 160 -8.29 -10.91 3.68
N LYS A 161 -7.69 -10.79 4.88
CA LYS A 161 -7.68 -11.85 5.89
C LYS A 161 -9.05 -12.14 6.50
N GLY A 162 -9.87 -11.11 6.68
CA GLY A 162 -11.23 -11.28 7.17
C GLY A 162 -12.12 -11.95 6.14
N PHE A 163 -12.05 -11.46 4.89
CA PHE A 163 -13.05 -11.80 3.88
C PHE A 163 -12.69 -13.01 3.01
N ARG A 164 -11.41 -13.27 2.72
CA ARG A 164 -11.02 -14.36 1.80
C ARG A 164 -11.23 -15.78 2.39
N PRO A 165 -10.87 -16.05 3.67
CA PRO A 165 -11.19 -17.33 4.31
C PRO A 165 -12.71 -17.52 4.45
N LEU A 166 -13.43 -16.45 4.77
CA LEU A 166 -14.88 -16.46 4.92
C LEU A 166 -15.61 -16.74 3.59
N ALA A 167 -15.17 -16.13 2.50
CA ALA A 167 -15.68 -16.44 1.15
C ALA A 167 -15.39 -17.89 0.74
N SER A 168 -14.18 -18.38 1.03
CA SER A 168 -13.81 -19.78 0.81
C SER A 168 -14.71 -20.74 1.61
N GLU A 169 -15.00 -20.43 2.88
CA GLU A 169 -15.92 -21.21 3.74
C GLU A 169 -17.31 -21.29 3.11
N TRP A 170 -17.82 -20.17 2.58
CA TRP A 170 -19.15 -20.10 1.97
C TRP A 170 -19.24 -20.90 0.66
N LEU A 171 -18.24 -20.77 -0.20
CA LEU A 171 -18.17 -21.56 -1.44
C LEU A 171 -18.15 -23.06 -1.13
N ALA A 172 -17.40 -23.47 -0.10
CA ALA A 172 -17.37 -24.87 0.36
C ALA A 172 -18.73 -25.36 0.91
N GLN A 173 -19.56 -24.45 1.41
CA GLN A 173 -20.94 -24.72 1.86
C GLN A 173 -21.97 -24.65 0.71
N GLY A 174 -21.54 -24.46 -0.54
CA GLY A 174 -22.43 -24.27 -1.68
C GLY A 174 -23.16 -22.93 -1.69
N ARG A 175 -22.70 -21.96 -0.88
CA ARG A 175 -23.24 -20.59 -0.83
C ARG A 175 -22.46 -19.70 -1.79
N ILE A 176 -23.16 -18.71 -2.34
CA ILE A 176 -22.59 -17.73 -3.26
C ILE A 176 -22.70 -16.35 -2.61
N HIS A 177 -21.58 -15.66 -2.46
CA HIS A 177 -21.55 -14.26 -2.01
C HIS A 177 -21.71 -13.30 -3.18
N GLY A 178 -22.17 -12.06 -2.93
CA GLY A 178 -22.39 -11.08 -4.00
C GLY A 178 -21.12 -10.62 -4.74
N GLY A 179 -19.94 -10.85 -4.14
CA GLY A 179 -18.63 -10.63 -4.76
C GLY A 179 -17.63 -9.99 -3.80
N LEU A 180 -16.34 -10.15 -4.05
CA LEU A 180 -15.28 -9.48 -3.29
C LEU A 180 -14.40 -8.65 -4.23
N ILE A 181 -14.21 -7.37 -3.89
CA ILE A 181 -13.27 -6.47 -4.56
C ILE A 181 -12.20 -6.08 -3.55
N PHE A 182 -10.98 -6.57 -3.78
CA PHE A 182 -9.84 -6.28 -2.92
C PHE A 182 -9.12 -5.01 -3.36
N LEU A 183 -8.90 -4.14 -2.37
CA LEU A 183 -8.13 -2.91 -2.53
C LEU A 183 -6.70 -3.10 -2.02
N PRO A 184 -5.69 -2.51 -2.68
CA PRO A 184 -4.33 -2.46 -2.13
C PRO A 184 -4.29 -1.63 -0.85
N SER A 185 -3.58 -2.14 0.16
CA SER A 185 -3.42 -1.54 1.50
C SER A 185 -3.00 -0.06 1.46
N SER A 186 -2.18 0.29 0.48
CA SER A 186 -1.58 1.62 0.29
C SER A 186 -2.50 2.72 -0.24
N ARG A 187 -3.72 2.40 -0.72
CA ARG A 187 -4.57 3.38 -1.44
C ARG A 187 -5.84 3.84 -0.74
N THR A 188 -6.11 3.36 0.47
CA THR A 188 -7.40 3.66 1.12
C THR A 188 -7.40 4.96 1.94
N ARG A 189 -6.35 5.79 1.87
CA ARG A 189 -6.09 6.78 2.94
C ARG A 189 -6.02 8.27 2.55
N THR A 190 -6.23 8.66 1.28
CA THR A 190 -6.28 10.10 0.92
C THR A 190 -7.43 10.47 -0.04
N ARG A 191 -8.04 11.65 0.19
CA ARG A 191 -9.18 12.20 -0.57
C ARG A 191 -8.87 12.41 -2.06
N SER A 192 -7.60 12.60 -2.44
CA SER A 192 -7.15 12.75 -3.83
C SER A 192 -7.16 11.44 -4.63
N ALA A 193 -7.09 10.28 -3.96
CA ALA A 193 -7.11 8.97 -4.60
C ALA A 193 -8.54 8.41 -4.78
N VAL A 194 -9.52 8.97 -4.08
CA VAL A 194 -10.93 8.53 -4.11
C VAL A 194 -11.52 8.53 -5.52
N PRO A 195 -11.35 9.57 -6.37
CA PRO A 195 -11.95 9.57 -7.71
C PRO A 195 -11.42 8.46 -8.61
N ALA A 196 -10.11 8.18 -8.56
CA ALA A 196 -9.50 7.10 -9.33
C ALA A 196 -9.98 5.73 -8.85
N LEU A 197 -10.09 5.56 -7.53
CA LEU A 197 -10.61 4.34 -6.93
C LEU A 197 -12.07 4.08 -7.32
N VAL A 198 -12.93 5.11 -7.26
CA VAL A 198 -14.32 5.03 -7.70
C VAL A 198 -14.39 4.64 -9.18
N ALA A 199 -13.61 5.29 -10.05
CA ALA A 199 -13.58 4.96 -11.48
C ALA A 199 -13.15 3.51 -11.75
N ALA A 200 -12.22 2.97 -10.96
CA ALA A 200 -11.76 1.58 -11.08
C ALA A 200 -12.82 0.57 -10.60
N ILE A 201 -13.49 0.87 -9.48
CA ILE A 201 -14.62 0.06 -8.98
C ILE A 201 -15.75 0.08 -10.01
N GLU A 202 -16.10 1.24 -10.54
CA GLU A 202 -17.10 1.37 -11.61
C GLU A 202 -16.72 0.60 -12.87
N GLY A 203 -15.43 0.54 -13.21
CA GLY A 203 -14.92 -0.31 -14.30
C GLY A 203 -15.22 -1.79 -14.07
N VAL A 204 -14.87 -2.31 -12.90
CA VAL A 204 -15.16 -3.70 -12.51
C VAL A 204 -16.67 -3.98 -12.52
N LEU A 205 -17.49 -3.06 -12.01
CA LEU A 205 -18.94 -3.23 -11.99
C LEU A 205 -19.55 -3.18 -13.41
N ARG A 206 -18.98 -2.40 -14.33
CA ARG A 206 -19.44 -2.32 -15.73
C ARG A 206 -19.12 -3.59 -16.52
N GLU A 207 -18.00 -4.24 -16.23
CA GLU A 207 -17.63 -5.54 -16.79
C GLU A 207 -18.49 -6.68 -16.23
N HIS A 208 -19.18 -6.45 -15.12
CA HIS A 208 -19.98 -7.43 -14.38
C HIS A 208 -21.38 -6.87 -14.04
N PRO A 209 -22.23 -6.61 -15.07
CA PRO A 209 -23.53 -5.94 -14.89
C PRO A 209 -24.52 -6.74 -14.03
N ASP A 210 -24.38 -8.07 -14.00
CA ASP A 210 -25.21 -8.98 -13.19
C ASP A 210 -24.61 -9.27 -11.80
N GLY A 211 -23.58 -8.52 -11.41
CA GLY A 211 -22.83 -8.72 -10.17
C GLY A 211 -21.66 -9.70 -10.31
N LEU A 212 -20.83 -9.76 -9.26
CA LEU A 212 -19.60 -10.56 -9.23
C LEU A 212 -19.84 -12.02 -8.80
N ASN A 213 -20.99 -12.35 -8.19
CA ASN A 213 -21.51 -13.71 -8.00
C ASN A 213 -20.44 -14.78 -7.65
N GLY A 214 -19.88 -14.69 -6.44
CA GLY A 214 -18.88 -15.64 -5.96
C GLY A 214 -17.46 -15.40 -6.48
N CYS A 215 -17.24 -14.40 -7.34
CA CYS A 215 -15.93 -14.07 -7.88
C CYS A 215 -15.18 -13.06 -7.01
N GLU A 216 -13.87 -13.21 -6.99
CA GLU A 216 -12.93 -12.25 -6.40
C GLU A 216 -12.28 -11.41 -7.50
N ARG A 217 -12.19 -10.09 -7.29
CA ARG A 217 -11.51 -9.16 -8.20
C ARG A 217 -10.52 -8.30 -7.46
N TRP A 218 -9.37 -8.12 -8.09
CA TRP A 218 -8.32 -7.24 -7.62
C TRP A 218 -8.31 -5.99 -8.47
N ILE A 219 -8.32 -4.83 -7.82
CA ILE A 219 -8.03 -3.58 -8.49
C ILE A 219 -6.51 -3.39 -8.47
N GLY A 220 -5.89 -3.53 -9.65
CA GLY A 220 -4.46 -3.31 -9.85
C GLY A 220 -4.04 -1.85 -9.67
N PRO A 221 -2.73 -1.53 -9.83
CA PRO A 221 -2.24 -0.16 -9.74
C PRO A 221 -2.96 0.73 -10.76
N LEU A 222 -3.68 1.74 -10.26
CA LEU A 222 -4.35 2.70 -11.12
C LEU A 222 -3.34 3.64 -11.75
N SER A 223 -3.37 3.74 -13.08
CA SER A 223 -2.70 4.78 -13.84
C SER A 223 -3.40 6.11 -13.58
N SER A 224 -2.66 7.14 -13.16
CA SER A 224 -3.19 8.51 -13.17
C SER A 224 -3.23 9.03 -14.62
N PRO A 225 -4.23 9.87 -14.98
CA PRO A 225 -4.13 10.72 -16.17
C PRO A 225 -2.98 11.73 -16.04
#